data_AF-A0A142BVL8-F1
#
_entry.id   AF-A0A142BVL8-F1
#
_cell.length_a   1.000
_cell.length_b   1.000
_cell.length_c   1.000
_cell.angle_alpha   90.00
_cell.angle_beta   90.00
_cell.angle_gamma   90.00
#
_symmetry.space_group_name_H-M   'P 1'
#
loop_
_entity.id
_entity.type
_entity.pdbx_description
1 polymer ?
#
loop_
_entity_poly.entity_id
_entity_poly.type
_entity_poly.pdbx_seq_one_letter_code
_entity_poly.pdbx_strand_id
1 'polypeptide(L)'
;MGKPITQDEIAAIYLRQQQKLFLTALSYTDSMYAAEEIVGDTIVAALEAKVTFDNEAACACYMRAVVRNKAISCLLRKYTIEPEEGESLERLLIEHNEQERSYREVELQLLIQELLAEYPKEVREAFIAHVLDQEPIPQLAVLYGIKNDTLRKQIQRMKTKIAEAIPEKDMQTFLFLLLLYS
;
A
#
# COMPACT_ATOMS: atom_id res chain seq x y z
N MET A 1 16.46 -6.83 -27.97
CA MET A 1 16.21 -5.75 -27.00
C MET A 1 15.11 -4.88 -27.58
N GLY A 2 14.02 -4.69 -26.84
CA GLY A 2 12.87 -3.88 -27.27
C GLY A 2 13.21 -2.39 -27.30
N LYS A 3 12.48 -1.62 -28.10
CA LYS A 3 12.61 -0.17 -28.13
C LYS A 3 12.19 0.41 -26.77
N PRO A 4 12.97 1.31 -26.15
CA PRO A 4 12.57 1.94 -24.89
C PRO A 4 11.32 2.79 -25.08
N ILE A 5 10.48 2.83 -24.05
CA ILE A 5 9.22 3.57 -24.05
C ILE A 5 9.46 5.08 -24.14
N THR A 6 8.68 5.77 -24.97
CA THR A 6 8.72 7.25 -25.11
C THR A 6 7.88 7.97 -24.05
N GLN A 7 8.07 9.28 -23.89
CA GLN A 7 7.26 10.08 -22.94
C GLN A 7 5.76 10.01 -23.25
N ASP A 8 5.37 10.04 -24.53
CA ASP A 8 3.97 9.90 -24.94
C ASP A 8 3.38 8.53 -24.56
N GLU A 9 4.19 7.47 -24.70
CA GLU A 9 3.80 6.13 -24.31
C GLU A 9 3.68 6.00 -22.77
N ILE A 10 4.55 6.66 -21.99
CA ILE A 10 4.44 6.74 -20.52
C ILE A 10 3.11 7.38 -20.13
N ALA A 11 2.74 8.50 -20.75
CA ALA A 11 1.46 9.17 -20.48
C ALA A 11 0.26 8.28 -20.83
N ALA A 12 0.31 7.56 -21.95
CA ALA A 12 -0.75 6.62 -22.33
C ALA A 12 -0.88 5.45 -21.33
N ILE A 13 0.25 4.91 -20.85
CA ILE A 13 0.26 3.85 -19.82
C ILE A 13 -0.32 4.38 -18.51
N TYR A 14 0.06 5.59 -18.10
CA TYR A 14 -0.48 6.23 -16.89
C TYR A 14 -1.99 6.36 -16.96
N LEU A 15 -2.56 6.87 -18.06
CA LEU A 15 -4.01 7.00 -18.21
C LEU A 15 -4.73 5.64 -18.13
N ARG A 16 -4.13 4.57 -18.67
CA ARG A 16 -4.68 3.21 -18.54
C ARG A 16 -4.64 2.68 -17.10
N GLN A 17 -3.64 3.07 -16.31
CA GLN A 17 -3.44 2.60 -14.93
C GLN A 17 -4.05 3.53 -13.88
N GLN A 18 -4.48 4.74 -14.26
CA GLN A 18 -4.85 5.83 -13.35
C GLN A 18 -5.86 5.38 -12.28
N GLN A 19 -6.91 4.65 -12.66
CA GLN A 19 -7.91 4.15 -11.71
C GLN A 19 -7.28 3.20 -10.66
N LYS A 20 -6.38 2.30 -11.07
CA LYS A 20 -5.73 1.36 -10.16
C LYS A 20 -4.74 2.07 -9.23
N LEU A 21 -3.99 3.04 -9.77
CA LEU A 21 -3.09 3.89 -9.00
C LEU A 21 -3.88 4.68 -7.95
N PHE A 22 -5.04 5.23 -8.31
CA PHE A 22 -5.93 5.93 -7.40
C PHE A 22 -6.48 5.05 -6.29
N LEU A 23 -7.01 3.87 -6.62
CA LEU A 23 -7.50 2.92 -5.62
C LEU A 23 -6.38 2.44 -4.68
N THR A 24 -5.16 2.31 -5.21
CA THR A 24 -3.99 1.98 -4.41
C THR A 24 -3.67 3.13 -3.43
N ALA A 25 -3.57 4.37 -3.91
CA ALA A 25 -3.32 5.53 -3.05
C ALA A 25 -4.42 5.69 -1.98
N LEU A 26 -5.68 5.54 -2.37
CA LEU A 26 -6.84 5.65 -1.49
C LEU A 26 -6.84 4.60 -0.37
N SER A 27 -6.26 3.41 -0.61
CA SER A 27 -6.14 2.39 0.43
C SER A 27 -5.21 2.82 1.59
N TYR A 28 -4.37 3.82 1.39
CA TYR A 28 -3.44 4.34 2.40
C TYR A 28 -3.75 5.77 2.87
N THR A 29 -4.67 6.49 2.21
CA THR A 29 -4.96 7.91 2.49
C THR A 29 -6.39 8.10 3.00
N ASP A 30 -6.61 9.12 3.81
CA ASP A 30 -7.94 9.39 4.41
C ASP A 30 -8.87 10.22 3.52
N SER A 31 -8.37 10.71 2.38
CA SER A 31 -9.10 11.62 1.52
C SER A 31 -8.84 11.33 0.05
N MET A 32 -9.89 11.43 -0.75
CA MET A 32 -9.81 11.36 -2.20
C MET A 32 -8.85 12.40 -2.77
N TYR A 33 -8.77 13.59 -2.15
CA TYR A 33 -7.86 14.65 -2.58
C TYR A 33 -6.39 14.22 -2.48
N ALA A 34 -5.99 13.65 -1.34
CA ALA A 34 -4.63 13.17 -1.14
C ALA A 34 -4.29 12.02 -2.11
N ALA A 35 -5.25 11.13 -2.37
CA ALA A 35 -5.09 10.07 -3.36
C ALA A 35 -4.92 10.64 -4.79
N GLU A 36 -5.70 11.66 -5.18
CA GLU A 36 -5.55 12.33 -6.48
C GLU A 36 -4.19 13.00 -6.64
N GLU A 37 -3.73 13.70 -5.60
CA GLU A 37 -2.42 14.35 -5.56
C GLU A 37 -1.28 13.34 -5.76
N ILE A 38 -1.29 12.24 -5.00
CA ILE A 38 -0.29 11.17 -5.12
C ILE A 38 -0.26 10.58 -6.55
N VAL A 39 -1.43 10.39 -7.16
CA VAL A 39 -1.53 9.86 -8.52
C VAL A 39 -1.02 10.88 -9.55
N GLY A 40 -1.35 12.17 -9.39
CA GLY A 40 -0.83 13.24 -10.23
C GLY A 40 0.70 13.37 -10.14
N ASP A 41 1.26 13.28 -8.93
CA ASP A 41 2.70 13.26 -8.71
C ASP A 41 3.40 12.05 -9.35
N THR A 42 2.69 10.95 -9.51
CA THR A 42 3.24 9.71 -10.06
C THR A 42 3.58 9.86 -11.54
N ILE A 43 2.74 10.55 -12.34
CA ILE A 43 3.07 10.78 -13.75
C ILE A 43 4.28 11.71 -13.89
N VAL A 44 4.39 12.74 -13.04
CA VAL A 44 5.56 13.63 -13.02
C VAL A 44 6.82 12.82 -12.73
N ALA A 45 6.80 12.01 -11.68
CA ALA A 45 7.93 11.16 -11.30
C ALA A 45 8.30 10.10 -12.37
N ALA A 46 7.33 9.63 -13.16
CA ALA A 46 7.57 8.70 -14.27
C ALA A 46 8.20 9.39 -15.48
N LEU A 47 7.77 10.62 -15.81
CA LEU A 47 8.31 11.41 -16.92
C LEU A 47 9.71 11.97 -16.62
N GLU A 48 9.99 12.30 -15.35
CA GLU A 48 11.30 12.80 -14.88
C GLU A 48 12.28 11.68 -14.51
N ALA A 49 11.84 10.41 -14.58
CA ALA A 49 12.66 9.28 -14.21
C ALA A 49 13.93 9.20 -15.06
N LYS A 50 15.10 9.08 -14.42
CA LYS A 50 16.40 8.89 -15.10
C LYS A 50 16.59 7.47 -15.64
N VAL A 51 15.55 6.63 -15.56
CA VAL A 51 15.56 5.24 -16.01
C VAL A 51 14.81 5.11 -17.33
N THR A 52 15.22 4.15 -18.15
CA THR A 52 14.47 3.78 -19.36
C THR A 52 13.61 2.56 -19.07
N PHE A 53 12.37 2.58 -19.56
CA PHE A 53 11.45 1.45 -19.38
C PHE A 53 11.52 0.56 -20.62
N ASP A 54 11.87 -0.71 -20.41
CA ASP A 54 11.99 -1.70 -21.49
C ASP A 54 10.64 -2.12 -22.09
N ASN A 55 9.56 -2.01 -21.29
CA ASN A 55 8.21 -2.38 -21.66
C ASN A 55 7.17 -1.79 -20.70
N GLU A 56 5.88 -1.91 -21.08
CA GLU A 56 4.77 -1.31 -20.33
C GLU A 56 4.67 -1.85 -18.90
N ALA A 57 4.97 -3.13 -18.69
CA ALA A 57 4.91 -3.73 -17.37
C ALA A 57 5.96 -3.13 -16.43
N ALA A 58 7.18 -2.86 -16.92
CA ALA A 58 8.22 -2.18 -16.15
C ALA A 58 7.81 -0.76 -15.75
N CYS A 59 7.22 -0.01 -16.69
CA CYS A 59 6.71 1.35 -16.44
C CYS A 59 5.55 1.34 -15.42
N ALA A 60 4.59 0.44 -15.57
CA ALA A 60 3.47 0.29 -14.64
C ALA A 60 3.93 -0.18 -13.24
N CYS A 61 4.93 -1.06 -13.17
CA CYS A 61 5.54 -1.48 -11.90
C CYS A 61 6.20 -0.29 -11.19
N TYR A 62 6.95 0.54 -11.92
CA TYR A 62 7.55 1.76 -11.37
C TYR A 62 6.48 2.72 -10.83
N MET A 63 5.42 3.01 -11.59
CA MET A 63 4.34 3.89 -11.12
C MET A 63 3.67 3.37 -9.85
N ARG A 64 3.42 2.06 -9.77
CA ARG A 64 2.85 1.43 -8.55
C ARG A 64 3.79 1.60 -7.35
N ALA A 65 5.09 1.42 -7.54
CA ALA A 65 6.07 1.64 -6.49
C ALA A 65 6.10 3.11 -6.03
N VAL A 66 6.01 4.07 -6.96
CA VAL A 66 5.95 5.51 -6.64
C VAL A 66 4.70 5.84 -5.82
N VAL A 67 3.52 5.39 -6.27
CA VAL A 67 2.26 5.58 -5.53
C VAL A 67 2.37 5.01 -4.13
N ARG A 68 2.83 3.76 -4.00
CA ARG A 68 2.99 3.08 -2.70
C ARG A 68 3.90 3.90 -1.79
N ASN A 69 5.08 4.28 -2.26
CA ASN A 69 6.04 5.03 -1.45
C ASN A 69 5.50 6.40 -1.01
N LYS A 70 4.82 7.13 -1.91
CA LYS A 70 4.21 8.41 -1.59
C LYS A 70 3.04 8.28 -0.62
N ALA A 71 2.19 7.27 -0.81
CA ALA A 71 1.04 7.03 0.06
C ALA A 71 1.47 6.59 1.47
N ILE A 72 2.49 5.74 1.58
CA ILE A 72 3.14 5.42 2.86
C ILE A 72 3.72 6.68 3.49
N SER A 73 4.43 7.50 2.72
CA SER A 73 5.06 8.73 3.25
C SER A 73 4.01 9.71 3.77
N CYS A 74 2.89 9.85 3.07
CA CYS A 74 1.73 10.65 3.49
C CYS A 74 1.16 10.11 4.81
N LEU A 75 0.97 8.79 4.89
CA LEU A 75 0.47 8.12 6.08
C LEU A 75 1.42 8.28 7.28
N LEU A 76 2.73 8.10 7.09
CA LEU A 76 3.75 8.29 8.13
C LEU A 76 3.82 9.73 8.64
N ARG A 77 3.67 10.73 7.75
CA ARG A 77 3.59 12.15 8.15
C ARG A 77 2.37 12.45 9.01
N LYS A 78 1.30 11.68 8.90
CA LYS A 78 0.15 11.83 9.79
C LYS A 78 0.42 11.28 11.20
N TYR A 79 1.24 10.23 11.32
CA TYR A 79 1.69 9.70 12.62
C TYR A 79 2.85 10.49 13.23
N THR A 80 3.60 11.22 12.40
CA THR A 80 4.60 12.19 12.84
C THR A 80 3.91 13.52 12.99
N ILE A 81 3.35 13.82 14.17
CA ILE A 81 2.72 15.12 14.45
C ILE A 81 3.64 16.23 13.93
N GLU A 82 3.25 16.92 12.86
CA GLU A 82 3.93 18.16 12.48
C GLU A 82 3.67 19.13 13.63
N PRO A 83 4.71 19.64 14.31
CA PRO A 83 4.50 20.66 15.31
C PRO A 83 3.86 21.86 14.63
N GLU A 84 2.72 22.33 15.14
CA GLU A 84 2.32 23.70 14.90
C GLU A 84 3.51 24.60 15.27
N GLU A 85 3.78 25.61 14.43
CA GLU A 85 4.92 26.51 14.57
C GLU A 85 5.00 27.06 16.01
N GLY A 86 5.95 26.57 16.81
CA GLY A 86 6.21 27.12 18.14
C GLY A 86 6.66 26.14 19.22
N GLU A 87 6.47 24.83 19.05
CA GLU A 87 6.89 23.85 20.06
C GLU A 87 8.20 23.16 19.70
N SER A 88 9.16 23.20 20.63
CA SER A 88 10.48 22.59 20.45
C SER A 88 10.34 21.08 20.24
N LEU A 89 10.89 20.57 19.13
CA LEU A 89 11.02 19.16 18.77
C LEU A 89 11.44 18.24 19.93
N GLU A 90 12.22 18.78 20.87
CA GLU A 90 12.72 18.08 22.06
C GLU A 90 11.64 17.79 23.11
N ARG A 91 10.62 18.66 23.28
CA ARG A 91 9.47 18.40 24.18
C ARG A 91 8.52 17.36 23.60
N LEU A 92 8.29 17.41 22.29
CA LEU A 92 7.41 16.47 21.59
C LEU A 92 8.04 15.07 21.47
N LEU A 93 9.36 14.97 21.30
CA LEU A 93 10.07 13.67 21.34
C LEU A 93 10.09 13.04 22.73
N ILE A 94 10.10 13.84 23.80
CA ILE A 94 9.98 13.36 25.17
C ILE A 94 8.55 12.88 25.41
N GLU A 95 7.53 13.63 25.01
CA GLU A 95 6.13 13.21 25.12
C GLU A 95 5.79 11.98 24.23
N HIS A 96 6.42 11.82 23.06
CA HIS A 96 6.15 10.69 22.17
C HIS A 96 6.96 9.42 22.52
N ASN A 97 8.14 9.55 23.14
CA ASN A 97 8.80 8.39 23.76
C ASN A 97 8.15 8.00 25.10
N GLU A 98 7.51 8.94 25.80
CA GLU A 98 6.74 8.67 27.03
C GLU A 98 5.31 8.21 26.75
N GLN A 99 4.76 8.47 25.56
CA GLN A 99 3.53 7.84 25.08
C GLN A 99 3.86 6.47 24.50
N GLU A 100 3.74 5.47 25.39
CA GLU A 100 3.37 4.09 25.11
C GLU A 100 2.84 3.92 23.67
N ARG A 101 3.38 2.96 22.90
CA ARG A 101 2.64 2.41 21.74
C ARG A 101 1.21 2.25 22.21
N SER A 102 0.27 2.99 21.60
CA SER A 102 -1.12 2.98 22.03
C SER A 102 -1.52 1.53 22.23
N TYR A 103 -2.06 1.15 23.39
CA TYR A 103 -2.46 -0.24 23.69
C TYR A 103 -3.23 -0.87 22.51
N ARG A 104 -3.99 -0.05 21.78
CA ARG A 104 -4.70 -0.43 20.54
C ARG A 104 -3.79 -0.89 19.40
N GLU A 105 -2.64 -0.27 19.16
CA GLU A 105 -1.70 -0.66 18.10
C GLU A 105 -1.04 -2.01 18.40
N VAL A 106 -0.70 -2.25 19.66
CA VAL A 106 -0.14 -3.54 20.11
C VAL A 106 -1.21 -4.64 19.97
N GLU A 107 -2.45 -4.37 20.40
CA GLU A 107 -3.58 -5.28 20.21
C GLU A 107 -3.83 -5.58 18.73
N LEU A 108 -3.81 -4.56 17.86
CA LEU A 108 -4.01 -4.74 16.42
C LEU A 108 -2.87 -5.54 15.78
N GLN A 109 -1.63 -5.32 16.21
CA GLN A 109 -0.47 -6.08 15.74
C GLN A 109 -0.57 -7.56 16.11
N LEU A 110 -0.96 -7.88 17.35
CA LEU A 110 -1.18 -9.26 17.79
C LEU A 110 -2.32 -9.91 17.00
N LEU A 111 -3.44 -9.19 16.82
CA LEU A 111 -4.58 -9.65 16.05
C LEU A 111 -4.20 -9.96 14.59
N ILE A 112 -3.39 -9.12 13.95
CA ILE A 112 -2.85 -9.37 12.59
C ILE A 112 -2.06 -10.68 12.57
N GLN A 113 -1.16 -10.88 13.53
CA GLN A 113 -0.34 -12.08 13.60
C GLN A 113 -1.19 -13.33 13.75
N GLU A 114 -2.21 -13.30 14.62
CA GLU A 114 -3.14 -14.41 14.82
C GLU A 114 -3.97 -14.71 13.56
N LEU A 115 -4.58 -13.68 12.96
CA LEU A 115 -5.42 -13.82 11.77
C LEU A 115 -4.64 -14.37 10.58
N LEU A 116 -3.38 -13.96 10.42
CA LEU A 116 -2.54 -14.40 9.32
C LEU A 116 -1.92 -15.77 9.58
N ALA A 117 -1.56 -16.12 10.82
CA ALA A 117 -0.86 -17.37 11.17
C ALA A 117 -1.59 -18.66 10.73
N GLU A 118 -2.92 -18.61 10.59
CA GLU A 118 -3.72 -19.75 10.10
C GLU A 118 -3.47 -20.11 8.62
N TYR A 119 -2.81 -19.23 7.87
CA TYR A 119 -2.62 -19.38 6.43
C TYR A 119 -1.17 -19.74 6.07
N PRO A 120 -0.96 -20.61 5.05
CA PRO A 120 0.36 -20.85 4.48
C PRO A 120 1.04 -19.56 4.04
N LYS A 121 2.38 -19.54 4.07
CA LYS A 121 3.19 -18.35 3.75
C LYS A 121 2.82 -17.77 2.39
N GLU A 122 2.67 -18.61 1.38
CA GLU A 122 2.36 -18.25 0.00
C GLU A 122 0.97 -17.59 -0.12
N VAL A 123 0.01 -18.05 0.68
CA VAL A 123 -1.35 -17.47 0.73
C VAL A 123 -1.32 -16.10 1.42
N ARG A 124 -0.52 -15.95 2.49
CA ARG A 124 -0.33 -14.66 3.17
C ARG A 124 0.31 -13.63 2.25
N GLU A 125 1.40 -14.00 1.57
CA GLU A 125 2.09 -13.13 0.62
C GLU A 125 1.19 -12.73 -0.54
N ALA A 126 0.41 -13.67 -1.09
CA ALA A 126 -0.59 -13.37 -2.11
C ALA A 126 -1.71 -12.45 -1.59
N PHE A 127 -2.15 -12.62 -0.34
CA PHE A 127 -3.14 -11.73 0.27
C PHE A 127 -2.60 -10.31 0.42
N ILE A 128 -1.38 -10.16 0.96
CA ILE A 128 -0.71 -8.87 1.12
C ILE A 128 -0.56 -8.19 -0.25
N ALA A 129 -0.01 -8.88 -1.26
CA ALA A 129 0.13 -8.32 -2.60
C ALA A 129 -1.22 -7.95 -3.25
N HIS A 130 -2.27 -8.73 -3.01
CA HIS A 130 -3.59 -8.41 -3.53
C HIS A 130 -4.21 -7.18 -2.83
N VAL A 131 -4.06 -7.07 -1.50
CA VAL A 131 -4.69 -6.01 -0.71
C VAL A 131 -3.90 -4.69 -0.81
N LEU A 132 -2.58 -4.78 -0.74
CA LEU A 132 -1.68 -3.61 -0.74
C LEU A 132 -1.32 -3.15 -2.15
N ASP A 133 -1.07 -4.08 -3.07
CA ASP A 133 -0.54 -3.77 -4.41
C ASP A 133 -1.59 -3.94 -5.53
N GLN A 134 -2.84 -4.26 -5.16
CA GLN A 134 -3.96 -4.50 -6.07
C GLN A 134 -3.64 -5.56 -7.15
N GLU A 135 -2.71 -6.47 -6.85
CA GLU A 135 -2.31 -7.51 -7.80
C GLU A 135 -3.47 -8.48 -8.03
N PRO A 136 -3.76 -8.85 -9.29
CA PRO A 136 -4.91 -9.67 -9.58
C PRO A 136 -4.69 -11.11 -9.15
N ILE A 137 -5.66 -11.68 -8.43
CA ILE A 137 -5.64 -13.05 -7.89
C ILE A 137 -5.22 -14.10 -8.93
N PRO A 138 -5.65 -14.05 -10.21
CA PRO A 138 -5.14 -14.97 -11.24
C PRO A 138 -3.63 -14.96 -11.45
N GLN A 139 -2.99 -13.79 -11.41
CA GLN A 139 -1.53 -13.70 -11.59
C GLN A 139 -0.81 -14.23 -10.35
N LEU A 140 -1.29 -13.87 -9.15
CA LEU A 140 -0.74 -14.37 -7.89
C LEU A 140 -0.89 -15.88 -7.75
N ALA A 141 -2.04 -16.45 -8.17
CA ALA A 141 -2.28 -17.89 -8.18
C ALA A 141 -1.22 -18.64 -9.01
N VAL A 142 -0.89 -18.12 -10.18
CA VAL A 142 0.18 -18.68 -11.03
C VAL A 142 1.55 -18.51 -10.38
N LEU A 143 1.85 -17.31 -9.87
CA LEU A 143 3.14 -16.98 -9.24
C LEU A 143 3.47 -17.91 -8.06
N TYR A 144 2.48 -18.18 -7.21
CA TYR A 144 2.64 -18.99 -5.99
C TYR A 144 2.26 -20.46 -6.17
N GLY A 145 1.87 -20.90 -7.37
CA GLY A 145 1.51 -22.29 -7.64
C GLY A 145 0.20 -22.75 -6.97
N ILE A 146 -0.73 -21.84 -6.70
CA ILE A 146 -2.00 -22.11 -6.03
C ILE A 146 -3.14 -22.12 -7.06
N LYS A 147 -4.13 -23.01 -6.90
CA LYS A 147 -5.33 -22.97 -7.76
C LYS A 147 -6.08 -21.65 -7.61
N ASN A 148 -6.46 -21.02 -8.72
CA ASN A 148 -7.12 -19.70 -8.69
C ASN A 148 -8.34 -19.66 -7.78
N ASP A 149 -9.24 -20.63 -7.90
CA ASP A 149 -10.46 -20.70 -7.08
C ASP A 149 -10.16 -20.89 -5.59
N THR A 150 -9.10 -21.64 -5.28
CA THR A 150 -8.65 -21.83 -3.91
C THR A 150 -8.12 -20.52 -3.34
N LEU A 151 -7.22 -19.84 -4.05
CA LEU A 151 -6.66 -18.57 -3.59
C LEU A 151 -7.74 -17.50 -3.43
N ARG A 152 -8.68 -17.40 -4.38
CA ARG A 152 -9.83 -16.49 -4.30
C ARG A 152 -10.67 -16.74 -3.04
N LYS A 153 -11.01 -18.00 -2.76
CA LYS A 153 -11.78 -18.35 -1.57
C LYS A 153 -11.03 -18.04 -0.28
N GLN A 154 -9.72 -18.29 -0.23
CA GLN A 154 -8.90 -17.98 0.95
C GLN A 154 -8.81 -16.47 1.18
N ILE A 155 -8.50 -15.68 0.14
CA ILE A 155 -8.46 -14.21 0.25
C ILE A 155 -9.82 -13.66 0.70
N GLN A 156 -10.93 -14.18 0.18
CA GLN A 156 -12.25 -13.73 0.60
C GLN A 156 -12.51 -14.04 2.08
N ARG A 157 -12.15 -15.24 2.55
CA ARG A 157 -12.26 -15.62 3.97
C ARG A 157 -11.43 -14.72 4.87
N MET A 158 -10.20 -14.41 4.46
CA MET A 158 -9.32 -13.48 5.18
C MET A 158 -9.97 -12.10 5.29
N LYS A 159 -10.45 -11.53 4.16
CA LYS A 159 -11.12 -10.22 4.15
C LYS A 159 -12.34 -10.19 5.07
N THR A 160 -13.16 -11.23 5.06
CA THR A 160 -14.34 -11.33 5.95
C THR A 160 -13.92 -11.38 7.41
N LYS A 161 -12.97 -12.24 7.79
CA LYS A 161 -12.48 -12.29 9.19
C LYS A 161 -11.91 -10.95 9.65
N ILE A 162 -11.15 -10.28 8.79
CA ILE A 162 -10.57 -8.96 9.09
C ILE A 162 -11.67 -7.92 9.30
N ALA A 163 -12.66 -7.86 8.41
CA ALA A 163 -13.76 -6.92 8.53
C ALA A 163 -14.65 -7.17 9.77
N GLU A 164 -14.74 -8.42 10.24
CA GLU A 164 -15.44 -8.78 11.48
C GLU A 164 -14.63 -8.42 12.73
N ALA A 165 -13.30 -8.58 12.67
CA ALA A 165 -12.42 -8.39 13.83
C ALA A 165 -11.92 -6.95 14.00
N ILE A 166 -11.86 -6.17 12.91
CA ILE A 166 -11.25 -4.84 12.89
C ILE A 166 -12.32 -3.80 12.53
N PRO A 167 -12.61 -2.84 13.43
CA PRO A 167 -13.52 -1.74 13.15
C PRO A 167 -13.06 -0.92 11.94
N GLU A 168 -13.99 -0.39 11.16
CA GLU A 168 -13.69 0.42 9.96
C GLU A 168 -12.74 1.58 10.24
N LYS A 169 -12.90 2.24 11.40
CA LYS A 169 -12.01 3.33 11.86
C LYS A 169 -10.56 2.92 12.09
N ASP A 170 -10.29 1.63 12.33
CA ASP A 170 -8.97 1.08 12.62
C ASP A 170 -8.38 0.35 11.38
N MET A 171 -9.13 0.27 10.27
CA MET A 171 -8.70 -0.41 9.04
C MET A 171 -7.46 0.23 8.40
N GLN A 172 -7.30 1.54 8.50
CA GLN A 172 -6.12 2.23 7.97
C GLN A 172 -4.88 1.88 8.77
N THR A 173 -4.98 1.87 10.10
CA THR A 173 -3.90 1.42 10.99
C THR A 173 -3.59 -0.06 10.75
N PHE A 174 -4.60 -0.89 10.46
CA PHE A 174 -4.38 -2.28 10.05
C PHE A 174 -3.59 -2.38 8.75
N LEU A 175 -4.00 -1.66 7.69
CA LEU A 175 -3.30 -1.67 6.40
C LEU A 175 -1.86 -1.16 6.54
N PHE A 176 -1.65 -0.17 7.41
CA PHE A 176 -0.33 0.32 7.78
C PHE A 176 0.53 -0.76 8.44
N LEU A 177 0.01 -1.44 9.47
CA LEU A 177 0.73 -2.52 10.15
C LEU A 177 1.00 -3.72 9.23
N LEU A 178 0.06 -4.03 8.32
CA LEU A 178 0.25 -5.06 7.29
C LEU A 178 1.40 -4.73 6.35
N LEU A 179 1.58 -3.44 6.04
CA LEU A 179 2.65 -2.93 5.20
C LEU A 179 4.02 -2.95 5.89
N LEU A 180 4.08 -2.76 7.21
CA LEU A 180 5.31 -2.95 7.99
C LEU A 180 5.69 -4.43 8.14
N TYR A 181 4.74 -5.33 7.93
CA TYR A 181 4.93 -6.78 8.01
C TYR A 181 5.41 -7.41 6.69
N SER A 182 5.21 -6.72 5.55
CA SER A 182 5.61 -7.15 4.20
C SER A 182 7.06 -6.82 3.89
#